data_AF-W1YAA2-F1
#
_entry.id   AF-W1YAA2-F1
#
_cell.length_a   1.000
_cell.length_b   1.000
_cell.length_c   1.000
_cell.angle_alpha   90.00
_cell.angle_beta   90.00
_cell.angle_gamma   90.00
#
_symmetry.space_group_name_H-M   'P 1'
#
loop_
_entity.id
_entity.type
_entity.pdbx_description
1 polymer ?
#
loop_
_entity_poly.entity_id
_entity_poly.type
_entity_poly.pdbx_seq_one_letter_code
_entity_poly.pdbx_strand_id
1 'polypeptide(L)' 'LIAQNAHRPFFMHGLSHWLGLDVHDVGVYGQDRSRILEPGMVLTVEPGLYIAPDAEVPEQYRGIGIRIED' A
#
# COMPACT_ATOMS: atom_id res chain seq x y z
N LEU A 1 -16.51 4.64 7.26
CA LEU A 1 -15.08 4.26 7.32
C LEU A 1 -14.48 4.05 5.93
N ILE A 2 -14.79 2.96 5.20
CA ILE A 2 -14.19 2.66 3.88
C ILE A 2 -14.53 3.70 2.81
N ALA A 3 -15.81 4.03 2.63
CA ALA A 3 -16.25 5.05 1.66
C ALA A 3 -15.66 6.45 1.90
N GLN A 4 -15.21 6.73 3.13
CA GLN A 4 -14.60 8.00 3.53
C GLN A 4 -13.07 7.96 3.45
N ASN A 5 -12.48 6.83 3.05
CA ASN A 5 -11.02 6.62 3.05
C ASN A 5 -10.37 6.89 4.42
N ALA A 6 -11.05 6.53 5.51
CA ALA A 6 -10.58 6.80 6.88
C ALA A 6 -9.26 6.09 7.25
N HIS A 7 -8.81 5.13 6.43
CA HIS A 7 -7.54 4.42 6.59
C HIS A 7 -6.33 5.23 6.11
N ARG A 8 -6.53 6.24 5.25
CA ARG A 8 -5.43 6.98 4.60
C ARG A 8 -4.41 7.65 5.52
N PRO A 9 -4.76 8.12 6.74
CA PRO A 9 -3.77 8.61 7.69
C PRO A 9 -2.76 7.55 8.12
N PHE A 10 -3.12 6.27 8.04
CA PHE A 10 -2.31 5.15 8.51
C PHE A 10 -1.77 4.26 7.37
N PHE A 11 -2.42 4.26 6.21
CA PHE A 11 -2.00 3.54 5.00
C PHE A 11 -2.16 4.46 3.79
N MET A 12 -1.07 5.13 3.42
CA MET A 12 -1.10 6.25 2.46
C MET A 12 -0.62 5.88 1.05
N HIS A 13 -0.03 4.71 0.85
CA HIS A 13 0.51 4.26 -0.42
C HIS A 13 -0.36 3.19 -1.09
N GLY A 14 0.00 2.81 -2.31
CA GLY A 14 -0.64 1.70 -3.02
C GLY A 14 -0.26 0.35 -2.40
N LEU A 15 -1.09 -0.67 -2.66
CA LEU A 15 -0.83 -2.02 -2.15
C LEU A 15 0.23 -2.78 -2.96
N SER A 16 0.43 -2.42 -4.24
CA SER A 16 1.23 -3.21 -5.18
C SER A 16 1.83 -2.35 -6.29
N HIS A 17 2.98 -2.78 -6.80
CA HIS A 17 3.53 -2.39 -8.09
C HIS A 17 4.04 -3.61 -8.86
N TRP A 18 4.16 -3.50 -10.18
CA TRP A 18 4.84 -4.50 -11.01
C TRP A 18 6.29 -4.62 -10.59
N LEU A 19 6.81 -5.83 -10.68
CA LEU A 19 8.20 -6.14 -10.36
C LEU A 19 8.83 -6.94 -11.51
N GLY A 20 10.01 -6.53 -11.96
CA GLY A 20 10.72 -7.17 -13.05
C GLY A 20 12.16 -6.71 -13.14
N LEU A 21 12.58 -6.18 -14.30
CA LEU A 21 13.94 -5.65 -14.44
C LEU A 21 14.13 -4.37 -13.61
N ASP A 22 13.08 -3.57 -13.50
CA ASP A 22 13.00 -2.43 -12.60
C ASP A 22 12.18 -2.80 -11.34
N VAL A 23 12.53 -2.20 -10.19
CA VAL A 23 11.79 -2.43 -8.93
C VAL A 23 10.33 -2.01 -9.07
N HIS A 24 10.09 -0.82 -9.64
CA HIS A 24 8.77 -0.39 -10.09
C HIS A 24 8.71 -0.62 -11.60
N ASP A 25 8.34 -1.82 -12.00
CA ASP A 25 8.49 -2.25 -13.39
C ASP A 25 7.50 -1.58 -14.33
N VAL A 26 7.85 -1.62 -15.61
CA VAL A 26 7.04 -1.07 -16.70
C VAL A 26 5.70 -1.81 -16.83
N GLY A 27 4.73 -1.16 -17.48
CA GLY A 27 3.43 -1.76 -17.80
C GLY A 27 2.25 -0.89 -17.38
N VAL A 28 1.23 -0.82 -18.24
CA VAL A 28 0.02 -0.02 -17.97
C VAL A 28 -0.78 -0.67 -16.83
N TYR A 29 -1.10 0.12 -15.79
CA TYR A 29 -1.89 -0.29 -14.64
C TYR A 29 -3.41 -0.07 -14.81
N GLY A 30 -3.83 0.80 -15.73
CA GLY A 30 -5.22 1.28 -15.82
C GLY A 30 -5.53 2.38 -14.80
N GLN A 31 -6.68 3.05 -14.96
CA GLN A 31 -7.14 4.07 -14.00
C GLN A 31 -7.33 3.42 -12.63
N ASP A 32 -6.80 4.04 -11.57
CA ASP A 32 -6.83 3.51 -10.21
C ASP A 32 -6.28 2.07 -10.09
N ARG A 33 -5.35 1.70 -10.98
CA ARG A 33 -4.74 0.36 -11.05
C ARG A 33 -5.74 -0.78 -11.30
N SER A 34 -6.78 -0.52 -12.10
CA SER A 34 -7.90 -1.43 -12.37
C SER A 34 -7.65 -2.55 -13.39
N ARG A 35 -6.46 -2.65 -13.99
CA ARG A 35 -6.15 -3.72 -14.96
C ARG A 35 -6.31 -5.11 -14.33
N ILE A 36 -7.01 -6.00 -15.01
CA ILE A 36 -7.19 -7.40 -14.58
C ILE A 36 -5.85 -8.14 -14.61
N LEU A 37 -5.55 -8.88 -13.54
CA LEU A 37 -4.35 -9.70 -13.42
C LEU A 37 -4.46 -10.95 -14.31
N GLU A 38 -3.37 -11.29 -14.98
CA GLU A 38 -3.26 -12.45 -15.88
C GLU A 38 -1.97 -13.23 -15.58
N PRO A 39 -1.93 -14.55 -15.90
CA PRO A 39 -0.71 -15.33 -15.76
C PRO A 39 0.49 -14.69 -16.46
N GLY A 40 1.63 -14.64 -15.77
CA GLY A 40 2.87 -14.02 -16.26
C GLY A 40 3.14 -12.61 -15.74
N MET A 41 2.14 -11.94 -15.13
CA MET A 41 2.39 -10.72 -14.36
C MET A 41 3.08 -11.04 -13.04
N VAL A 42 4.03 -10.19 -12.65
CA VAL A 42 4.74 -10.26 -11.36
C VAL A 42 4.58 -8.91 -10.67
N LEU A 43 4.16 -8.91 -9.40
CA LEU A 43 3.91 -7.73 -8.60
C LEU A 43 4.29 -7.97 -7.14
N THR A 44 4.46 -6.89 -6.38
CA THR A 44 4.55 -6.89 -4.92
C THR A 44 3.18 -6.84 -4.26
N VAL A 45 3.06 -7.28 -3.02
CA VAL A 45 1.92 -7.08 -2.13
C VAL A 45 2.43 -6.54 -0.79
N GLU A 46 2.36 -5.22 -0.64
CA GLU A 46 3.05 -4.46 0.40
C GLU A 46 2.11 -3.71 1.35
N PRO A 47 1.28 -4.37 2.17
CA PRO A 47 0.40 -3.68 3.11
C PRO A 47 1.21 -2.98 4.21
N GLY A 48 0.86 -1.73 4.52
CA GLY A 48 1.51 -0.93 5.56
C GLY A 48 0.55 -0.23 6.52
N LEU A 49 0.95 -0.13 7.79
CA LEU A 49 0.35 0.73 8.81
C LEU A 49 1.44 1.59 9.46
N TYR A 50 1.23 2.89 9.41
CA TYR A 50 2.13 3.88 10.00
C TYR A 50 1.32 4.78 10.93
N ILE A 51 1.58 4.66 12.23
CA ILE A 51 0.93 5.46 13.25
C ILE A 51 1.88 6.59 13.63
N ALA A 52 1.53 7.83 13.27
CA ALA A 52 2.36 8.98 13.58
C ALA A 52 2.59 9.12 15.11
N PRO A 53 3.75 9.64 15.56
CA PRO A 53 4.04 9.83 16.98
C PRO A 53 3.02 10.73 17.71
N ASP A 54 2.41 11.66 16.98
CA ASP A 54 1.42 12.63 17.46
C ASP A 54 -0.02 12.24 17.08
N ALA A 55 -0.26 11.02 16.60
CA ALA A 55 -1.59 10.58 16.21
C ALA A 55 -2.58 10.54 17.40
N GLU A 56 -3.80 11.01 17.17
CA GLU A 56 -4.93 10.93 18.10
C GLU A 56 -5.50 9.50 18.19
N VAL A 57 -4.68 8.60 18.74
CA VAL A 57 -4.93 7.18 18.96
C VAL A 57 -4.46 6.79 20.37
N PRO A 58 -4.79 5.58 20.88
CA PRO A 58 -4.22 5.10 22.14
C PRO A 58 -2.68 5.15 22.13
N GLU A 59 -2.11 5.72 23.19
CA GLU A 59 -0.70 6.09 23.29
C GLU A 59 0.25 4.94 22.94
N GLN A 60 -0.10 3.71 23.31
CA GLN A 60 0.72 2.52 23.08
C GLN A 60 0.95 2.18 21.60
N TYR A 61 0.19 2.78 20.67
CA TYR A 61 0.35 2.54 19.24
C TYR A 61 1.12 3.65 18.51
N ARG A 62 1.32 4.80 19.15
CA ARG A 62 1.98 5.95 18.52
C ARG A 62 3.41 5.62 18.14
N GLY A 63 3.83 6.07 16.96
CA GLY A 63 5.19 5.85 16.45
C GLY A 63 5.44 4.44 15.89
N ILE A 64 4.44 3.56 15.85
CA ILE A 64 4.58 2.24 15.24
C ILE A 64 4.46 2.36 13.72
N GLY A 65 5.49 1.90 13.01
CA GLY A 65 5.49 1.72 11.57
C GLY A 65 5.76 0.27 11.21
N ILE A 66 4.82 -0.37 10.52
CA ILE A 66 4.91 -1.76 10.08
C ILE A 66 4.42 -1.83 8.64
N ARG A 67 5.17 -2.46 7.75
CA ARG A 67 4.75 -2.86 6.40
C ARG A 67 5.53 -4.12 6.09
N ILE A 68 4.91 -5.25 5.73
CA ILE A 68 5.75 -6.36 5.23
C ILE A 68 5.10 -7.06 4.04
N GLU A 69 5.93 -7.18 3.02
CA GLU A 69 5.70 -7.15 1.59
C GLU A 69 6.10 -8.48 0.96
N ASP A 70 5.26 -9.03 0.07
CA ASP A 70 5.62 -10.09 -0.89
C ASP A 70 5.00 -9.78 -2.25
#